data_AF-A0A2Z4JW23-F1
#
_entry.id   AF-A0A2Z4JW23-F1
#
_cell.length_a   1.000
_cell.length_b   1.000
_cell.length_c   1.000
_cell.angle_alpha   90.00
_cell.angle_beta   90.00
_cell.angle_gamma   90.00
#
_symmetry.space_group_name_H-M   'P 1'
#
loop_
_entity.id
_entity.type
_entity.pdbx_description
1 polymer ?
#
loop_
_entity_poly.entity_id
_entity_poly.type
_entity_poly.pdbx_seq_one_letter_code
_entity_poly.pdbx_strand_id
1 'polypeptide(L)'
;MPEREQKGADTMTKYERPNDLLLLAGKVLTVIGQIGLAIGGLALTIAIPLFLFFGDEISAEIAEQGTTAIGPFPTFAMLAFIVTVLFAMFLAFLFFGKLRAIISSVGEGDPFVPENAERLNIMAWLMLGIQVLLIPAAGFGLMLAKWADEMEHAEFTIDVGLDLTGILMVIVLFILARVFKHGAAMREDLEGTV
;
A
#
# COMPACT_ATOMS: atom_id res chain seq x y z
N MET A 1 -55.36 28.19 -4.18
CA MET A 1 -54.32 27.59 -3.31
C MET A 1 -53.39 26.68 -4.14
N PRO A 2 -52.40 27.21 -4.89
CA PRO A 2 -51.39 26.36 -5.55
C PRO A 2 -49.92 26.62 -5.12
N GLU A 3 -49.63 27.71 -4.41
CA GLU A 3 -48.23 28.13 -4.14
C GLU A 3 -47.50 27.31 -3.06
N ARG A 4 -48.22 26.56 -2.21
CA ARG A 4 -47.58 25.76 -1.15
C ARG A 4 -47.03 24.42 -1.64
N GLU A 5 -47.50 23.92 -2.78
CA GLU A 5 -47.01 22.64 -3.35
C GLU A 5 -45.72 22.82 -4.15
N GLN A 6 -45.52 23.98 -4.81
CA GLN A 6 -44.28 24.25 -5.53
C GLN A 6 -43.08 24.50 -4.62
N LYS A 7 -43.31 25.00 -3.39
CA LYS A 7 -42.24 25.26 -2.43
C LYS A 7 -41.66 23.99 -1.79
N GLY A 8 -42.36 22.85 -1.88
CA GLY A 8 -41.86 21.55 -1.41
C GLY A 8 -40.94 20.85 -2.41
N ALA A 9 -41.13 21.10 -3.71
CA ALA A 9 -40.32 20.51 -4.77
C ALA A 9 -38.94 21.19 -4.91
N ASP A 10 -38.81 22.44 -4.50
CA ASP A 10 -37.57 23.24 -4.61
C ASP A 10 -36.60 23.07 -3.43
N THR A 11 -36.94 22.21 -2.46
CA THR A 11 -36.08 21.91 -1.30
C THR A 11 -35.10 20.76 -1.51
N MET A 12 -35.09 20.13 -2.69
CA MET A 12 -34.43 18.83 -2.91
C MET A 12 -33.19 18.84 -3.82
N THR A 13 -32.35 19.87 -3.89
CA THR A 13 -31.19 19.82 -4.84
C THR A 13 -29.90 20.54 -4.44
N LYS A 14 -29.60 20.76 -3.14
CA LYS A 14 -28.29 21.33 -2.73
C LYS A 14 -27.27 20.34 -2.14
N TYR A 15 -27.68 19.10 -1.86
CA TYR A 15 -26.77 18.02 -1.44
C TYR A 15 -26.36 17.07 -2.57
N GLU A 16 -26.87 17.27 -3.78
CA GLU A 16 -26.47 16.49 -4.94
C GLU A 16 -25.16 17.05 -5.55
N ARG A 17 -24.08 16.27 -5.39
CA ARG A 17 -22.90 16.19 -6.30
C ARG A 17 -21.76 17.22 -6.17
N PRO A 18 -21.16 17.38 -4.97
CA PRO A 18 -19.72 17.64 -4.85
C PRO A 18 -18.90 16.38 -4.52
N ASN A 19 -19.54 15.36 -3.91
CA ASN A 19 -18.87 14.18 -3.37
C ASN A 19 -18.52 13.09 -4.40
N ASP A 20 -19.06 13.15 -5.61
CA ASP A 20 -18.78 12.15 -6.66
C ASP A 20 -17.35 12.30 -7.19
N LEU A 21 -16.89 13.54 -7.40
CA LEU A 21 -15.56 13.79 -7.96
C LEU A 21 -14.42 13.33 -7.04
N LEU A 22 -14.56 13.52 -5.72
CA LEU A 22 -13.56 13.07 -4.76
C LEU A 22 -13.51 11.53 -4.68
N LEU A 23 -14.66 10.88 -4.69
CA LEU A 23 -14.74 9.42 -4.66
C LEU A 23 -14.25 8.80 -5.96
N LEU A 24 -14.60 9.40 -7.10
CA LEU A 24 -14.08 9.03 -8.42
C LEU A 24 -12.55 9.18 -8.45
N ALA A 25 -12.02 10.32 -8.01
CA ALA A 25 -10.58 10.55 -7.93
C ALA A 25 -9.91 9.50 -7.04
N GLY A 26 -10.45 9.22 -5.85
CA GLY A 26 -9.97 8.15 -4.98
C GLY A 26 -9.94 6.79 -5.68
N LYS A 27 -11.03 6.41 -6.35
CA LYS A 27 -11.14 5.14 -7.09
C LYS A 27 -10.10 5.05 -8.21
N VAL A 28 -9.94 6.11 -9.01
CA VAL A 28 -8.93 6.19 -10.08
C VAL A 28 -7.51 6.09 -9.50
N LEU A 29 -7.21 6.83 -8.44
CA LEU A 29 -5.90 6.78 -7.77
C LEU A 29 -5.58 5.38 -7.24
N THR A 30 -6.55 4.68 -6.65
CA THR A 30 -6.33 3.29 -6.20
C THR A 30 -6.02 2.34 -7.36
N VAL A 31 -6.65 2.52 -8.52
CA VAL A 31 -6.40 1.70 -9.71
C VAL A 31 -5.02 1.98 -10.30
N ILE A 32 -4.66 3.25 -10.43
CA ILE A 32 -3.32 3.65 -10.91
C ILE A 32 -2.24 3.09 -9.97
N GLY A 33 -2.44 3.20 -8.65
CA GLY A 33 -1.55 2.62 -7.66
C GLY A 33 -1.41 1.10 -7.81
N GLN A 34 -2.50 0.37 -7.98
CA GLN A 34 -2.46 -1.08 -8.21
C GLN A 34 -1.76 -1.45 -9.53
N ILE A 35 -1.97 -0.71 -10.60
CA ILE A 35 -1.29 -0.93 -11.89
C ILE A 35 0.22 -0.70 -11.72
N GLY A 36 0.62 0.38 -11.06
CA GLY A 36 2.03 0.66 -10.77
C GLY A 36 2.69 -0.45 -9.96
N LEU A 37 2.01 -0.91 -8.90
CA LEU A 37 2.47 -2.05 -8.09
C LEU A 37 2.55 -3.34 -8.92
N ALA A 38 1.58 -3.61 -9.79
CA ALA A 38 1.61 -4.81 -10.64
C ALA A 38 2.76 -4.78 -11.64
N ILE A 39 3.01 -3.63 -12.29
CA ILE A 39 4.12 -3.46 -13.23
C ILE A 39 5.46 -3.62 -12.51
N GLY A 40 5.65 -2.92 -11.37
CA GLY A 40 6.89 -3.04 -10.61
C GLY A 40 7.10 -4.45 -10.05
N GLY A 41 6.04 -5.11 -9.57
CA GLY A 41 6.10 -6.48 -9.08
C GLY A 41 6.47 -7.46 -10.20
N LEU A 42 5.94 -7.27 -11.40
CA LEU A 42 6.31 -8.06 -12.58
C LEU A 42 7.79 -7.85 -12.94
N ALA A 43 8.26 -6.61 -12.95
CA ALA A 43 9.66 -6.29 -13.21
C ALA A 43 10.59 -6.98 -12.20
N LEU A 44 10.27 -6.92 -10.90
CA LEU A 44 11.03 -7.61 -9.85
C LEU A 44 10.97 -9.14 -9.99
N THR A 45 9.82 -9.68 -10.38
CA THR A 45 9.66 -11.12 -10.63
C THR A 45 10.55 -11.59 -11.77
N ILE A 46 10.70 -10.77 -12.82
CA ILE A 46 11.62 -11.03 -13.95
C ILE A 46 13.08 -10.86 -13.53
N ALA A 47 13.38 -9.95 -12.61
CA ALA A 47 14.75 -9.75 -12.12
C ALA A 47 15.30 -10.98 -11.36
N ILE A 48 14.45 -11.72 -10.63
CA ILE A 48 14.85 -12.91 -9.86
C ILE A 48 15.60 -13.96 -10.73
N PRO A 49 15.03 -14.49 -11.84
CA PRO A 49 15.75 -15.44 -12.67
C PRO A 49 17.00 -14.82 -13.32
N LEU A 50 17.00 -13.53 -13.65
CA LEU A 50 18.21 -12.88 -14.19
C LEU A 50 19.37 -12.98 -13.18
N PHE A 51 19.13 -12.67 -11.90
CA PHE A 51 20.16 -12.82 -10.86
C PHE A 51 20.54 -14.29 -10.58
N LEU A 52 19.61 -15.24 -10.71
CA LEU A 52 19.88 -16.65 -10.44
C LEU A 52 20.68 -17.33 -11.56
N PHE A 53 20.44 -16.97 -12.82
CA PHE A 53 21.07 -17.62 -13.98
C PHE A 53 22.28 -16.85 -14.52
N PHE A 54 22.29 -15.52 -14.37
CA PHE A 54 23.35 -14.65 -14.90
C PHE A 54 24.19 -14.00 -13.78
N GLY A 55 24.02 -14.43 -12.53
CA GLY A 55 24.75 -13.86 -11.39
C GLY A 55 26.27 -13.93 -11.54
N ASP A 56 26.79 -15.04 -12.07
CA ASP A 56 28.23 -15.23 -12.30
C ASP A 56 28.76 -14.28 -13.39
N GLU A 57 28.03 -14.13 -14.51
CA GLU A 57 28.37 -13.16 -15.57
C GLU A 57 28.30 -11.71 -15.09
N ILE A 58 27.26 -11.36 -14.32
CA ILE A 58 27.13 -10.03 -13.70
C ILE A 58 28.33 -9.76 -12.79
N SER A 59 28.74 -10.73 -11.98
CA SER A 59 29.89 -10.59 -11.10
C SER A 59 31.22 -10.47 -11.86
N ALA A 60 31.35 -11.19 -12.98
CA ALA A 60 32.54 -11.15 -13.83
C ALA A 60 32.68 -9.82 -14.56
N GLU A 61 31.58 -9.27 -15.10
CA GLU A 61 31.54 -7.96 -15.74
C GLU A 61 31.88 -6.83 -14.75
N ILE A 62 31.35 -6.90 -13.52
CA ILE A 62 31.71 -5.95 -12.44
C ILE A 62 33.20 -6.04 -12.08
N ALA A 63 33.77 -7.23 -12.05
CA ALA A 63 35.20 -7.43 -11.78
C ALA A 63 36.10 -6.96 -12.93
N GLU A 64 35.66 -7.12 -14.18
CA GLU A 64 36.38 -6.69 -15.39
C GLU A 64 36.43 -5.15 -15.51
N GLN A 65 35.42 -4.46 -14.99
CA GLN A 65 35.38 -2.98 -14.91
C GLN A 65 36.38 -2.36 -13.91
N GLY A 66 37.30 -3.17 -13.36
CA GLY A 66 38.50 -2.70 -12.67
C GLY A 66 38.49 -2.86 -11.16
N THR A 67 37.45 -3.46 -10.58
CA THR A 67 37.27 -3.53 -9.12
C THR A 67 37.61 -4.89 -8.53
N THR A 68 38.77 -5.45 -8.91
CA THR A 68 39.28 -6.73 -8.40
C THR A 68 39.57 -6.74 -6.88
N ALA A 69 39.45 -5.60 -6.20
CA ALA A 69 39.65 -5.46 -4.76
C ALA A 69 38.39 -5.73 -3.92
N ILE A 70 37.21 -5.81 -4.54
CA ILE A 70 35.93 -5.93 -3.84
C ILE A 70 35.44 -7.37 -3.92
N GLY A 71 34.93 -7.87 -2.80
CA GLY A 71 34.40 -9.22 -2.70
C GLY A 71 33.29 -9.51 -3.73
N PRO A 72 32.91 -10.79 -3.90
CA PRO A 72 31.88 -11.16 -4.86
C PRO A 72 30.58 -10.40 -4.60
N PHE A 73 29.85 -10.08 -5.68
CA PHE A 73 28.55 -9.43 -5.59
C PHE A 73 27.64 -10.18 -4.59
N PRO A 74 27.00 -9.50 -3.63
CA PRO A 74 26.20 -10.13 -2.59
C PRO A 74 24.83 -10.60 -3.12
N THR A 75 24.83 -11.57 -4.03
CA THR A 75 23.64 -12.08 -4.74
C THR A 75 22.53 -12.52 -3.80
N PHE A 76 22.89 -13.18 -2.69
CA PHE A 76 21.90 -13.58 -1.68
C PHE A 76 21.19 -12.39 -1.05
N ALA A 77 21.92 -11.35 -0.65
CA ALA A 77 21.33 -10.15 -0.06
C ALA A 77 20.44 -9.43 -1.08
N MET A 78 20.85 -9.38 -2.36
CA MET A 78 20.06 -8.79 -3.43
C MET A 78 18.75 -9.55 -3.66
N LEU A 79 18.81 -10.87 -3.77
CA LEU A 79 17.61 -11.71 -3.94
C LEU A 79 16.67 -11.62 -2.73
N ALA A 80 17.22 -11.66 -1.51
CA ALA A 80 16.43 -11.53 -0.30
C ALA A 80 15.76 -10.15 -0.18
N PHE A 81 16.46 -9.08 -0.58
CA PHE A 81 15.90 -7.74 -0.72
C PHE A 81 14.75 -7.70 -1.74
N ILE A 82 14.97 -8.22 -2.96
CA ILE A 82 13.94 -8.26 -4.01
C ILE A 82 12.70 -9.01 -3.54
N VAL A 83 12.86 -10.18 -2.93
CA VAL A 83 11.73 -10.98 -2.42
C VAL A 83 10.97 -10.25 -1.32
N THR A 84 11.69 -9.58 -0.41
CA THR A 84 11.07 -8.79 0.66
C THR A 84 10.26 -7.63 0.10
N VAL A 85 10.81 -6.88 -0.85
CA VAL A 85 10.11 -5.78 -1.53
C VAL A 85 8.91 -6.29 -2.32
N LEU A 86 9.06 -7.40 -3.06
CA LEU A 86 7.97 -8.00 -3.82
C LEU A 86 6.80 -8.41 -2.91
N PHE A 87 7.10 -8.97 -1.74
CA PHE A 87 6.05 -9.33 -0.77
C PHE A 87 5.39 -8.08 -0.18
N ALA A 88 6.14 -7.02 0.14
CA ALA A 88 5.57 -5.75 0.59
C ALA A 88 4.67 -5.11 -0.48
N MET A 89 5.07 -5.15 -1.75
CA MET A 89 4.26 -4.69 -2.88
C MET A 89 2.96 -5.49 -3.04
N PHE A 90 3.01 -6.80 -2.81
CA PHE A 90 1.82 -7.64 -2.81
C PHE A 90 0.85 -7.25 -1.69
N LEU A 91 1.33 -7.01 -0.46
CA LEU A 91 0.48 -6.53 0.64
C LEU A 91 -0.14 -5.15 0.32
N ALA A 92 0.65 -4.24 -0.26
CA ALA A 92 0.17 -2.93 -0.70
C ALA A 92 -0.90 -3.05 -1.80
N PHE A 93 -0.74 -4.00 -2.74
CA PHE A 93 -1.71 -4.26 -3.79
C PHE A 93 -3.07 -4.70 -3.21
N LEU A 94 -3.04 -5.58 -2.20
CA LEU A 94 -4.25 -5.99 -1.48
C LEU A 94 -4.87 -4.82 -0.71
N PHE A 95 -4.05 -3.97 -0.08
CA PHE A 95 -4.49 -2.78 0.66
C PHE A 95 -5.29 -1.83 -0.24
N PHE A 96 -4.77 -1.50 -1.42
CA PHE A 96 -5.49 -0.66 -2.40
C PHE A 96 -6.82 -1.29 -2.85
N GLY A 97 -6.86 -2.62 -2.99
CA GLY A 97 -8.10 -3.34 -3.30
C GLY A 97 -9.18 -3.15 -2.22
N LYS A 98 -8.80 -3.22 -0.94
CA LYS A 98 -9.72 -2.98 0.20
C LYS A 98 -10.15 -1.51 0.28
N LEU A 99 -9.21 -0.58 0.10
CA LEU A 99 -9.52 0.85 0.05
C LEU A 99 -10.53 1.17 -1.06
N ARG A 100 -10.35 0.61 -2.25
CA ARG A 100 -11.28 0.79 -3.37
C ARG A 100 -12.68 0.25 -3.06
N ALA A 101 -12.78 -0.87 -2.34
CA ALA A 101 -14.06 -1.43 -1.92
C ALA A 101 -14.79 -0.51 -0.95
N ILE A 102 -14.07 0.10 0.02
CA ILE A 102 -14.62 1.11 0.92
C ILE A 102 -15.11 2.33 0.13
N ILE A 103 -14.29 2.86 -0.79
CA ILE A 103 -14.67 4.00 -1.64
C ILE A 103 -15.95 3.70 -2.44
N SER A 104 -16.11 2.48 -2.95
CA SER A 104 -17.34 2.08 -3.67
C SER A 104 -18.56 2.12 -2.75
N SER A 105 -18.51 1.48 -1.58
CA SER A 105 -19.64 1.48 -0.63
C SER A 105 -20.00 2.87 -0.13
N VAL A 106 -19.00 3.75 0.07
CA VAL A 106 -19.24 5.15 0.45
C VAL A 106 -19.91 5.91 -0.71
N GLY A 107 -19.53 5.65 -1.96
CA GLY A 107 -20.18 6.21 -3.14
C GLY A 107 -21.61 5.72 -3.37
N GLU A 108 -21.93 4.53 -2.88
CA GLU A 108 -23.30 3.98 -2.84
C GLU A 108 -24.13 4.55 -1.67
N GLY A 109 -23.53 5.39 -0.82
CA GLY A 109 -24.20 6.04 0.32
C GLY A 109 -24.21 5.22 1.60
N ASP A 110 -23.48 4.09 1.65
CA ASP A 110 -23.47 3.18 2.80
C ASP A 110 -22.07 3.03 3.42
N PRO A 111 -21.60 4.04 4.18
CA PRO A 111 -20.27 4.03 4.77
C PRO A 111 -20.10 3.03 5.92
N PHE A 112 -21.17 2.75 6.68
CA PHE A 112 -21.12 1.99 7.94
C PHE A 112 -21.63 0.55 7.81
N VAL A 113 -21.51 -0.05 6.64
CA VAL A 113 -21.73 -1.49 6.48
C VAL A 113 -20.72 -2.30 7.33
N PRO A 114 -21.14 -3.42 7.95
CA PRO A 114 -20.24 -4.28 8.73
C PRO A 114 -18.96 -4.69 7.97
N GLU A 115 -19.05 -4.88 6.66
CA GLU A 115 -17.94 -5.26 5.78
C GLU A 115 -16.83 -4.20 5.76
N ASN A 116 -17.16 -2.92 5.93
CA ASN A 116 -16.15 -1.85 5.95
C ASN A 116 -15.28 -1.90 7.22
N ALA A 117 -15.85 -2.32 8.35
CA ALA A 117 -15.08 -2.56 9.56
C ALA A 117 -14.06 -3.71 9.37
N GLU A 118 -14.47 -4.79 8.70
CA GLU A 118 -13.58 -5.90 8.36
C GLU A 118 -12.49 -5.47 7.37
N ARG A 119 -12.85 -4.71 6.33
CA ARG A 119 -11.88 -4.15 5.35
C ARG A 119 -10.82 -3.30 6.05
N LEU A 120 -11.21 -2.42 6.97
CA LEU A 120 -10.29 -1.60 7.76
C LEU A 120 -9.38 -2.44 8.66
N ASN A 121 -9.91 -3.50 9.28
CA ASN A 121 -9.11 -4.42 10.10
C ASN A 121 -8.06 -5.15 9.26
N ILE A 122 -8.45 -5.68 8.10
CA ILE A 122 -7.53 -6.31 7.15
C ILE A 122 -6.47 -5.30 6.70
N MET A 123 -6.86 -4.07 6.36
CA MET A 123 -5.92 -3.02 5.99
C MET A 123 -4.91 -2.71 7.09
N ALA A 124 -5.32 -2.71 8.37
CA ALA A 124 -4.41 -2.54 9.50
C ALA A 124 -3.35 -3.66 9.56
N TRP A 125 -3.77 -4.92 9.38
CA TRP A 125 -2.85 -6.06 9.33
C TRP A 125 -1.92 -6.05 8.12
N LEU A 126 -2.42 -5.66 6.95
CA LEU A 126 -1.61 -5.50 5.74
C LEU A 126 -0.53 -4.43 5.95
N MET A 127 -0.91 -3.29 6.51
CA MET A 127 0.02 -2.20 6.80
C MET A 127 1.05 -2.61 7.86
N LEU A 128 0.64 -3.32 8.91
CA LEU A 128 1.57 -3.86 9.90
C LEU A 128 2.55 -4.86 9.27
N GLY A 129 2.08 -5.72 8.36
CA GLY A 129 2.92 -6.63 7.61
C GLY A 129 4.00 -5.90 6.80
N ILE A 130 3.63 -4.80 6.12
CA ILE A 130 4.59 -3.94 5.41
C ILE A 130 5.64 -3.36 6.37
N GLN A 131 5.21 -2.83 7.52
CA GLN A 131 6.12 -2.29 8.53
C GLN A 131 7.12 -3.33 9.05
N VAL A 132 6.66 -4.57 9.28
CA VAL A 132 7.55 -5.68 9.68
C VAL A 132 8.55 -6.02 8.57
N LEU A 133 8.16 -5.96 7.30
CA LEU A 133 9.03 -6.24 6.16
C LEU A 133 10.10 -5.16 5.92
N LEU A 134 9.89 -3.93 6.40
CA LEU A 134 10.90 -2.87 6.31
C LEU A 134 12.16 -3.23 7.11
N ILE A 135 12.04 -3.99 8.20
CA ILE A 135 13.19 -4.39 9.03
C ILE A 135 14.19 -5.27 8.25
N PRO A 136 13.79 -6.43 7.68
CA PRO A 136 14.71 -7.22 6.85
C PRO A 136 15.10 -6.49 5.56
N ALA A 137 14.22 -5.69 4.96
CA ALA A 137 14.57 -4.90 3.78
C ALA A 137 15.71 -3.91 4.07
N ALA A 138 15.66 -3.21 5.20
CA ALA A 138 16.73 -2.33 5.66
C ALA A 138 18.01 -3.12 5.94
N GLY A 139 17.91 -4.28 6.57
CA GLY A 139 19.06 -5.17 6.82
C GLY A 139 19.78 -5.58 5.54
N PHE A 140 19.06 -6.10 4.55
CA PHE A 140 19.64 -6.47 3.26
C PHE A 140 20.12 -5.24 2.48
N GLY A 141 19.37 -4.14 2.52
CA GLY A 141 19.77 -2.88 1.93
C GLY A 141 21.12 -2.39 2.46
N LEU A 142 21.34 -2.43 3.79
CA LEU A 142 22.63 -2.05 4.38
C LEU A 142 23.78 -2.96 3.94
N MET A 143 23.53 -4.25 3.73
CA MET A 143 24.55 -5.16 3.17
C MET A 143 24.92 -4.76 1.74
N LEU A 144 23.92 -4.40 0.92
CA LEU A 144 24.12 -3.95 -0.46
C LEU A 144 24.84 -2.58 -0.51
N ALA A 145 24.44 -1.65 0.36
CA ALA A 145 25.03 -0.31 0.44
C ALA A 145 26.51 -0.39 0.83
N LYS A 146 26.87 -1.21 1.82
CA LYS A 146 28.28 -1.41 2.20
C LYS A 146 29.13 -1.95 1.06
N TRP A 147 28.59 -2.90 0.29
CA TRP A 147 29.29 -3.43 -0.88
C TRP A 147 29.44 -2.36 -2.00
N ALA A 148 28.44 -1.49 -2.17
CA ALA A 148 28.47 -0.42 -3.16
C ALA A 148 29.40 0.76 -2.75
N ASP A 149 29.43 1.14 -1.47
CA ASP A 149 30.33 2.18 -0.96
C ASP A 149 31.81 1.79 -1.18
N GLU A 150 32.15 0.50 -1.04
CA GLU A 150 33.49 -0.01 -1.36
C GLU A 150 33.86 0.21 -2.83
N MET A 151 32.88 0.26 -3.76
CA MET A 151 33.06 0.45 -5.21
C MET A 151 33.33 1.92 -5.60
N GLU A 152 33.44 2.85 -4.64
CA GLU A 152 33.57 4.30 -4.89
C GLU A 152 32.42 4.86 -5.77
N HIS A 153 31.31 4.11 -5.85
CA HIS A 153 30.21 4.34 -6.79
C HIS A 153 28.89 4.44 -6.01
N ALA A 154 28.56 5.69 -5.70
CA ALA A 154 27.34 6.21 -5.11
C ALA A 154 27.26 6.20 -3.58
N GLU A 155 27.02 7.38 -2.99
CA GLU A 155 26.50 7.50 -1.63
C GLU A 155 25.08 6.90 -1.59
N PHE A 156 24.97 5.63 -1.23
CA PHE A 156 23.66 4.98 -1.09
C PHE A 156 23.13 5.23 0.32
N THR A 157 22.47 6.37 0.53
CA THR A 157 21.86 6.68 1.84
C THR A 157 20.57 5.87 2.03
N ILE A 158 20.61 4.85 2.89
CA ILE A 158 19.40 4.15 3.35
C ILE A 158 18.94 4.81 4.66
N ASP A 159 17.78 5.44 4.63
CA ASP A 159 17.13 5.96 5.84
C ASP A 159 16.55 4.79 6.64
N VAL A 160 17.30 4.32 7.64
CA VAL A 160 16.93 3.21 8.54
C VAL A 160 16.29 3.80 9.81
N GLY A 161 15.32 4.69 9.64
CA GLY A 161 14.51 5.24 10.72
C GLY A 161 13.31 4.33 11.07
N LEU A 162 12.90 4.32 12.35
CA LEU A 162 11.60 3.78 12.71
C LEU A 162 10.50 4.67 12.10
N ASP A 163 9.65 4.10 11.26
CA ASP A 163 8.51 4.80 10.66
C ASP A 163 7.37 4.97 11.68
N LEU A 164 7.54 5.95 12.58
CA LEU A 164 6.55 6.30 13.59
C LEU A 164 5.20 6.68 12.97
N THR A 165 5.22 7.30 11.79
CA THR A 165 4.02 7.65 11.04
C THR A 165 3.29 6.39 10.58
N GLY A 166 4.01 5.41 10.04
CA GLY A 166 3.47 4.12 9.66
C GLY A 166 2.87 3.33 10.83
N ILE A 167 3.57 3.31 11.97
CA ILE A 167 3.06 2.69 13.20
C ILE A 167 1.77 3.38 13.67
N LEU A 168 1.75 4.72 13.65
CA LEU A 168 0.54 5.48 13.98
C LEU A 168 -0.62 5.15 13.03
N MET A 169 -0.35 5.03 11.73
CA MET A 169 -1.35 4.66 10.74
C MET A 169 -1.95 3.27 10.98
N VAL A 170 -1.13 2.28 11.39
CA VAL A 170 -1.63 0.95 11.78
C VAL A 170 -2.61 1.06 12.96
N ILE A 171 -2.24 1.83 13.99
CA ILE A 171 -3.10 2.04 15.17
C ILE A 171 -4.40 2.74 14.76
N VAL A 172 -4.32 3.78 13.93
CA VAL A 172 -5.49 4.50 13.41
C VAL A 172 -6.42 3.56 12.66
N LEU A 173 -5.91 2.68 11.79
CA LEU A 173 -6.73 1.72 11.05
C LEU A 173 -7.45 0.74 11.99
N PHE A 174 -6.78 0.23 13.03
CA PHE A 174 -7.44 -0.62 14.03
C PHE A 174 -8.53 0.14 14.83
N ILE A 175 -8.27 1.40 15.18
CA ILE A 175 -9.27 2.24 15.85
C ILE A 175 -10.48 2.47 14.94
N LEU A 176 -10.25 2.86 13.68
CA LEU A 176 -11.31 3.05 12.70
C LEU A 176 -12.12 1.79 12.48
N ALA A 177 -11.48 0.62 12.38
CA ALA A 177 -12.19 -0.66 12.29
C ALA A 177 -13.14 -0.89 13.47
N ARG A 178 -12.72 -0.56 14.71
CA ARG A 178 -13.57 -0.68 15.91
C ARG A 178 -14.72 0.32 15.89
N VAL A 179 -14.45 1.57 15.52
CA VAL A 179 -15.48 2.62 15.43
C VAL A 179 -16.53 2.28 14.37
N PHE A 180 -16.10 1.80 13.20
CA PHE A 180 -17.01 1.37 12.14
C PHE A 180 -17.86 0.17 12.56
N LYS A 181 -17.27 -0.80 13.28
CA LYS A 181 -18.02 -1.93 13.82
C LYS A 181 -19.11 -1.48 14.79
N HIS A 182 -18.79 -0.51 15.66
CA HIS A 182 -19.77 0.03 16.59
C HIS A 182 -20.85 0.86 15.89
N GLY A 183 -20.47 1.66 14.89
CA GLY A 183 -21.42 2.42 14.06
C GLY A 183 -22.39 1.52 13.28
N ALA A 184 -21.91 0.38 12.78
CA ALA A 184 -22.75 -0.62 12.12
C ALA A 184 -23.79 -1.22 13.09
N ALA A 185 -23.38 -1.56 14.32
CA ALA A 185 -24.28 -2.09 15.34
C ALA A 185 -25.36 -1.06 15.76
N MET A 186 -24.99 0.22 15.89
CA MET A 186 -25.95 1.29 16.18
C MET A 186 -27.01 1.45 15.08
N ARG A 187 -26.64 1.22 13.82
CA ARG A 187 -27.59 1.26 12.71
C ARG A 187 -28.58 0.10 12.77
N GLU A 188 -28.10 -1.11 13.07
CA GLU A 188 -28.94 -2.31 13.24
C GLU A 188 -29.96 -2.14 14.38
N ASP A 189 -29.52 -1.59 15.51
CA ASP A 189 -30.41 -1.30 16.66
C ASP A 189 -31.54 -0.30 16.29
N LEU A 190 -31.27 0.66 15.39
CA LEU A 190 -32.27 1.64 14.95
C LEU A 190 -33.25 1.03 13.93
N GLU A 191 -32.77 0.19 13.02
CA GLU A 191 -33.61 -0.53 12.04
C GLU A 191 -34.53 -1.55 12.72
N GLY A 192 -34.17 -2.07 13.90
CA GLY A 192 -34.98 -3.01 14.69
C GLY A 192 -36.09 -2.38 15.57
N THR A 193 -36.27 -1.06 15.55
CA THR A 193 -37.26 -0.35 16.39
C THR A 193 -38.51 0.13 15.64
N VAL A 194 -38.68 -0.28 14.38
CA VAL A 194 -39.89 -0.05 13.56
C VAL A 194 -40.81 -1.25 13.47
#